data_AF-A0A947FJE2-F1
#
_entry.id   AF-A0A947FJE2-F1
#
_cell.length_a   1.000
_cell.length_b   1.000
_cell.length_c   1.000
_cell.angle_alpha   90.00
_cell.angle_beta   90.00
_cell.angle_gamma   90.00
#
_symmetry.space_group_name_H-M   'P 1'
#
loop_
_entity.id
_entity.type
_entity.pdbx_description
1 polymer ?
#
loop_
_entity_poly.entity_id
_entity_poly.type
_entity_poly.pdbx_seq_one_letter_code
_entity_poly.pdbx_strand_id
1 'polypeptide(L)'
;SKYDRLKGRYDNNFREYPGQNDHYMVKDEDSAITEKTPDAFERVEGRFVERFLEGAPFNLGYVDVAYRERGARELNPELGMLRAFRVRPRFLSVAEGRIPQPKVTVQPNFEIHVESEFYAAGLMDTLMPLAEPVTQDTVTILKLEKKQVTTRLAQDDKLDVVALLAALSHNPLPANVVAELDEWSGHAEAFTLYTGFGLLEGKPVTAKASKDASAADAPVTEDAEGNRLQVAIDKATVERISPSLRIVSRPAKLFARMEKDGQIPLLITHGEAAFSAPPARAVTVFRKAAIARPAKQKRKSVDLTRETHIVLHFPSADLMEIFREGLSRARCAPEVDRQRRTISFPKSCEGHINDIIGSLKDEYRIRIEDKQ
;
A
#
# COMPACT_ATOMS: atom_id res chain seq x y z
N SER A 1 10.10 -46.82 -42.70
CA SER A 1 8.94 -47.50 -43.29
C SER A 1 8.65 -46.88 -44.66
N LYS A 2 8.45 -47.69 -45.71
CA LYS A 2 8.10 -47.20 -47.08
C LYS A 2 6.76 -46.44 -47.13
N TYR A 3 5.99 -46.46 -46.04
CA TYR A 3 4.67 -45.85 -45.91
C TYR A 3 4.65 -44.39 -45.39
N ASP A 4 5.78 -43.81 -44.95
CA ASP A 4 5.81 -42.40 -44.52
C ASP A 4 6.16 -41.41 -45.64
N ARG A 5 6.55 -41.89 -46.84
CA ARG A 5 6.91 -41.03 -47.98
C ARG A 5 5.73 -40.66 -48.88
N LEU A 6 4.52 -41.11 -48.56
CA LEU A 6 3.29 -40.87 -49.32
C LEU A 6 2.25 -40.03 -48.56
N LYS A 7 2.55 -39.62 -47.31
CA LYS A 7 1.67 -38.71 -46.56
C LYS A 7 1.91 -37.29 -47.05
N GLY A 8 0.92 -36.71 -47.71
CA GLY A 8 0.88 -35.30 -48.07
C GLY A 8 0.84 -34.40 -46.82
N ARG A 9 1.08 -33.10 -47.01
CA ARG A 9 1.16 -32.07 -45.96
C ARG A 9 -0.04 -32.03 -45.00
N TYR A 10 -1.20 -32.50 -45.45
CA TYR A 10 -2.48 -32.43 -44.75
C TYR A 10 -3.00 -33.79 -44.25
N ASP A 11 -2.33 -34.89 -44.62
CA ASP A 11 -2.77 -36.24 -44.29
C ASP A 11 -2.64 -36.51 -42.77
N ASN A 12 -3.78 -36.72 -42.10
CA ASN A 12 -3.98 -37.05 -40.67
C ASN A 12 -4.10 -35.90 -39.65
N ASN A 13 -4.09 -34.62 -40.05
CA ASN A 13 -4.15 -33.52 -39.07
C ASN A 13 -5.58 -33.14 -38.64
N PHE A 14 -6.60 -33.38 -39.47
CA PHE A 14 -8.01 -33.11 -39.14
C PHE A 14 -8.95 -34.13 -39.76
N ARG A 15 -10.04 -34.45 -39.04
CA ARG A 15 -11.16 -35.28 -39.51
C ARG A 15 -12.46 -34.53 -39.24
N GLU A 16 -13.36 -34.52 -40.22
CA GLU A 16 -14.66 -33.83 -40.13
C GLU A 16 -15.77 -34.85 -39.87
N TYR A 17 -16.74 -34.49 -39.03
CA TYR A 17 -17.91 -35.33 -38.76
C TYR A 17 -19.20 -34.58 -39.08
N PRO A 18 -20.14 -35.18 -39.83
CA PRO A 18 -21.46 -34.61 -40.01
C PRO A 18 -22.23 -34.64 -38.68
N GLY A 19 -22.73 -33.49 -38.25
CA GLY A 19 -23.41 -33.35 -36.97
C GLY A 19 -24.85 -33.86 -37.00
N GLN A 20 -25.08 -35.06 -36.44
CA GLN A 20 -26.20 -35.36 -35.53
C GLN A 20 -25.99 -36.77 -34.98
N ASN A 21 -25.80 -36.87 -33.66
CA ASN A 21 -25.73 -38.11 -32.89
C ASN A 21 -24.96 -39.25 -33.55
N ASP A 22 -23.67 -39.39 -33.26
CA ASP A 22 -23.17 -40.70 -32.89
C ASP A 22 -21.78 -40.65 -32.26
N HIS A 23 -21.60 -41.62 -31.39
CA HIS A 23 -20.46 -41.86 -30.53
C HIS A 23 -19.11 -41.78 -31.24
N TYR A 24 -18.09 -41.38 -30.47
CA TYR A 24 -16.68 -41.62 -30.78
C TYR A 24 -16.48 -42.91 -31.59
N MET A 25 -15.76 -42.79 -32.71
CA MET A 25 -15.25 -43.84 -33.62
C MET A 25 -16.05 -44.05 -34.92
N VAL A 26 -15.69 -43.32 -35.97
CA VAL A 26 -15.66 -43.90 -37.34
C VAL A 26 -14.23 -43.79 -37.86
N LYS A 27 -13.61 -44.95 -38.11
CA LYS A 27 -12.26 -45.12 -38.63
C LYS A 27 -12.28 -45.20 -40.17
N ASP A 28 -12.94 -44.27 -40.85
CA ASP A 28 -12.92 -44.28 -42.31
C ASP A 28 -11.77 -43.41 -42.82
N GLU A 29 -10.84 -44.06 -43.53
CA GLU A 29 -9.72 -43.42 -44.26
C GLU A 29 -10.23 -42.38 -45.27
N ASP A 30 -11.50 -42.45 -45.67
CA ASP A 30 -12.18 -41.52 -46.58
C ASP A 30 -12.52 -40.15 -45.98
N SER A 31 -12.32 -39.96 -44.67
CA SER A 31 -12.48 -38.66 -43.98
C SER A 31 -11.18 -37.84 -43.89
N ALA A 32 -10.07 -38.38 -44.41
CA ALA A 32 -8.78 -37.71 -44.41
C ALA A 32 -8.72 -36.63 -45.50
N ILE A 33 -8.41 -35.40 -45.10
CA ILE A 33 -8.20 -34.27 -46.03
C ILE A 33 -6.85 -34.46 -46.72
N THR A 34 -6.86 -34.79 -48.01
CA THR A 34 -5.65 -34.93 -48.83
C THR A 34 -5.30 -33.62 -49.54
N GLU A 35 -4.05 -33.48 -50.03
CA GLU A 35 -3.63 -32.31 -50.82
C GLU A 35 -4.41 -32.12 -52.13
N LYS A 36 -5.06 -33.18 -52.63
CA LYS A 36 -5.87 -33.11 -53.85
C LYS A 36 -7.26 -32.54 -53.61
N THR A 37 -7.66 -32.37 -52.35
CA THR A 37 -8.95 -31.79 -52.00
C THR A 37 -8.94 -30.28 -52.34
N PRO A 38 -9.90 -29.76 -53.11
CA PRO A 38 -9.88 -28.36 -53.59
C PRO A 38 -9.82 -27.29 -52.49
N ASP A 39 -10.33 -27.61 -51.30
CA ASP A 39 -10.36 -26.74 -50.11
C ASP A 39 -9.49 -27.28 -48.96
N ALA A 40 -8.46 -28.08 -49.29
CA ALA A 40 -7.56 -28.69 -48.30
C ALA A 40 -6.86 -27.64 -47.40
N PHE A 41 -6.46 -26.51 -48.00
CA PHE A 41 -5.83 -25.42 -47.28
C PHE A 41 -6.79 -24.81 -46.27
N GLU A 42 -8.01 -24.45 -46.68
CA GLU A 42 -9.04 -23.84 -45.84
C GLU A 42 -9.39 -24.77 -44.67
N ARG A 43 -9.56 -26.06 -44.93
CA ARG A 43 -9.93 -27.05 -43.90
C ARG A 43 -8.83 -27.38 -42.90
N VAL A 44 -7.55 -27.13 -43.24
CA VAL A 44 -6.42 -27.43 -42.35
C VAL A 44 -5.72 -26.15 -41.88
N GLU A 45 -5.08 -25.41 -42.78
CA GLU A 45 -4.38 -24.17 -42.44
C GLU A 45 -5.35 -23.04 -42.09
N GLY A 46 -6.47 -22.91 -42.82
CA GLY A 46 -7.51 -21.94 -42.52
C GLY A 46 -8.07 -22.11 -41.11
N ARG A 47 -8.35 -23.35 -40.68
CA ARG A 47 -8.77 -23.66 -39.30
C ARG A 47 -7.73 -23.28 -38.25
N PHE A 48 -6.46 -23.58 -38.51
CA PHE A 48 -5.39 -23.18 -37.59
C PHE A 48 -5.35 -21.66 -37.44
N VAL A 49 -5.47 -20.92 -38.55
CA VAL A 49 -5.50 -19.46 -38.53
C VAL A 49 -6.73 -18.93 -37.79
N GLU A 50 -7.92 -19.47 -38.04
CA GLU A 50 -9.14 -19.08 -37.31
C GLU A 50 -9.00 -19.31 -35.80
N ARG A 51 -8.60 -20.52 -35.38
CA ARG A 51 -8.42 -20.86 -33.96
C ARG A 51 -7.26 -20.11 -33.31
N PHE A 52 -6.20 -19.85 -34.06
CA PHE A 52 -5.10 -19.00 -33.59
C PHE A 52 -5.61 -17.60 -33.33
N LEU A 53 -6.31 -16.97 -34.28
CA LEU A 53 -6.82 -15.60 -34.16
C LEU A 53 -7.84 -15.47 -33.03
N GLU A 54 -8.76 -16.42 -32.89
CA GLU A 54 -9.74 -16.50 -31.78
C GLU A 54 -9.10 -16.79 -30.42
N GLY A 55 -7.90 -17.36 -30.41
CA GLY A 55 -7.15 -17.71 -29.22
C GLY A 55 -6.43 -16.52 -28.59
N ALA A 56 -5.11 -16.63 -28.46
CA ALA A 56 -4.30 -15.62 -27.76
C ALA A 56 -4.40 -14.20 -28.36
N PRO A 57 -4.34 -13.98 -29.69
CA PRO A 57 -4.39 -12.66 -30.28
C PRO A 57 -5.70 -11.91 -29.97
N PHE A 58 -6.85 -12.57 -30.05
CA PHE A 58 -8.14 -11.94 -29.71
C PHE A 58 -8.24 -11.65 -28.21
N ASN A 59 -7.92 -12.62 -27.36
CA ASN A 59 -7.99 -12.47 -25.90
C ASN A 59 -7.02 -11.41 -25.35
N LEU A 60 -5.86 -11.25 -25.96
CA LEU A 60 -4.88 -10.20 -25.61
C LEU A 60 -5.22 -8.83 -26.23
N GLY A 61 -6.30 -8.74 -27.03
CA GLY A 61 -6.71 -7.51 -27.70
C GLY A 61 -5.73 -7.07 -28.79
N TYR A 62 -5.00 -8.00 -29.40
CA TYR A 62 -4.10 -7.76 -30.53
C TYR A 62 -4.83 -7.73 -31.86
N VAL A 63 -5.95 -8.43 -31.97
CA VAL A 63 -6.79 -8.45 -33.17
C VAL A 63 -8.26 -8.26 -32.81
N ASP A 64 -8.99 -7.55 -33.67
CA ASP A 64 -10.45 -7.64 -33.73
C ASP A 64 -10.82 -8.67 -34.79
N VAL A 65 -11.84 -9.48 -34.54
CA VAL A 65 -12.32 -10.51 -35.47
C VAL A 65 -13.78 -10.25 -35.83
N ALA A 66 -14.13 -10.43 -37.10
CA ALA A 66 -15.47 -10.25 -37.62
C ALA A 66 -16.05 -11.62 -38.03
N TYR A 67 -17.16 -11.99 -37.41
CA TYR A 67 -17.81 -13.29 -37.63
C TYR A 67 -18.93 -13.21 -38.67
N ARG A 68 -19.19 -14.33 -39.35
CA ARG A 68 -20.42 -14.56 -40.10
C ARG A 68 -21.56 -14.90 -39.13
N GLU A 69 -22.79 -14.54 -39.48
CA GLU A 69 -23.97 -15.03 -38.75
C GLU A 69 -24.08 -16.56 -38.83
N ARG A 70 -24.36 -17.18 -37.69
CA ARG A 70 -24.40 -18.64 -37.48
C ARG A 70 -25.64 -19.25 -38.13
N GLY A 71 -25.46 -20.27 -38.96
CA GLY A 71 -26.56 -20.94 -39.69
C GLY A 71 -27.09 -22.18 -38.97
N ALA A 72 -28.30 -22.66 -39.32
CA ALA A 72 -28.95 -23.79 -38.65
C ALA A 72 -28.32 -25.18 -38.89
N ARG A 73 -27.28 -25.30 -39.72
CA ARG A 73 -26.56 -26.55 -40.01
C ARG A 73 -25.07 -26.27 -40.13
N GLU A 74 -24.31 -26.65 -39.11
CA GLU A 74 -22.86 -26.47 -39.09
C GLU A 74 -22.17 -27.83 -38.97
N LEU A 75 -21.24 -28.08 -39.90
CA LEU A 75 -20.27 -29.17 -39.79
C LEU A 75 -19.42 -28.93 -38.55
N ASN A 76 -19.14 -29.97 -37.77
CA ASN A 76 -18.29 -29.86 -36.60
C ASN A 76 -16.90 -30.44 -36.87
N PRO A 77 -15.83 -29.69 -36.57
CA PRO A 77 -15.83 -28.31 -36.06
C PRO A 77 -16.17 -27.26 -37.15
N GLU A 78 -16.83 -26.16 -36.73
CA GLU A 78 -17.19 -25.02 -37.58
C GLU A 78 -15.99 -24.48 -38.38
N LEU A 79 -16.23 -24.08 -39.64
CA LEU A 79 -15.24 -23.59 -40.62
C LEU A 79 -15.73 -22.30 -41.27
N GLY A 80 -14.83 -21.32 -41.46
CA GLY A 80 -15.12 -20.14 -42.27
C GLY A 80 -16.04 -19.15 -41.57
N MET A 81 -16.03 -19.19 -40.23
CA MET A 81 -16.78 -18.28 -39.38
C MET A 81 -16.14 -16.90 -39.35
N LEU A 82 -14.81 -16.82 -39.47
CA LEU A 82 -14.07 -15.58 -39.44
C LEU A 82 -13.98 -15.00 -40.85
N ARG A 83 -14.62 -13.86 -41.09
CA ARG A 83 -14.65 -13.18 -42.40
C ARG A 83 -13.50 -12.22 -42.61
N ALA A 84 -13.11 -11.54 -41.54
CA ALA A 84 -12.02 -10.59 -41.54
C ALA A 84 -11.46 -10.45 -40.13
N PHE A 85 -10.20 -10.03 -40.04
CA PHE A 85 -9.61 -9.57 -38.79
C PHE A 85 -8.91 -8.23 -39.03
N ARG A 86 -8.78 -7.45 -37.96
CA ARG A 86 -8.03 -6.20 -37.95
C ARG A 86 -6.98 -6.27 -36.86
N VAL A 87 -5.71 -6.08 -37.23
CA VAL A 87 -4.61 -5.95 -36.28
C VAL A 87 -4.74 -4.61 -35.56
N ARG A 88 -4.71 -4.64 -34.22
CA ARG A 88 -4.77 -3.44 -33.38
C ARG A 88 -3.37 -2.83 -33.20
N PRO A 89 -3.26 -1.50 -32.99
CA PRO A 89 -1.99 -0.84 -32.72
C PRO A 89 -1.20 -1.47 -31.57
N ARG A 90 -1.89 -2.02 -30.57
CA ARG A 90 -1.30 -2.73 -29.43
C ARG A 90 -0.38 -3.88 -29.85
N PHE A 91 -0.75 -4.64 -30.88
CA PHE A 91 0.10 -5.71 -31.42
C PHE A 91 1.36 -5.15 -32.07
N LEU A 92 1.23 -4.08 -32.85
CA LEU A 92 2.35 -3.44 -33.53
C LEU A 92 3.36 -2.90 -32.51
N SER A 93 2.89 -2.28 -31.42
CA SER A 93 3.76 -1.82 -30.33
C SER A 93 4.57 -2.95 -29.70
N VAL A 94 3.96 -4.12 -29.49
CA VAL A 94 4.66 -5.31 -28.96
C VAL A 94 5.65 -5.89 -29.98
N ALA A 95 5.23 -6.01 -31.24
CA ALA A 95 6.07 -6.53 -32.31
C ALA A 95 7.31 -5.66 -32.56
N GLU A 96 7.19 -4.35 -32.37
CA GLU A 96 8.30 -3.39 -32.46
C GLU A 96 9.10 -3.25 -31.16
N GLY A 97 8.73 -3.99 -30.10
CA GLY A 97 9.38 -3.91 -28.78
C GLY A 97 9.14 -2.60 -28.02
N ARG A 98 8.19 -1.76 -28.49
CA ARG A 98 7.82 -0.48 -27.87
C ARG A 98 6.70 -0.69 -26.85
N ILE A 99 7.02 -1.38 -25.75
CA ILE A 99 6.09 -1.59 -24.65
C ILE A 99 6.15 -0.36 -23.72
N PRO A 100 5.05 0.40 -23.54
CA PRO A 100 5.04 1.54 -22.64
C PRO A 100 5.26 1.07 -21.20
N GLN A 101 6.09 1.81 -20.44
CA GLN A 101 6.31 1.48 -19.05
C GLN A 101 5.05 1.75 -18.21
N PRO A 102 4.74 0.91 -17.21
CA PRO A 102 3.61 1.12 -16.33
C PRO A 102 3.82 2.39 -15.50
N LYS A 103 2.75 3.18 -15.35
CA LYS A 103 2.75 4.34 -14.48
C LYS A 103 2.20 3.95 -13.12
N VAL A 104 3.03 4.10 -12.09
CA VAL A 104 2.67 3.75 -10.71
C VAL A 104 2.43 5.03 -9.92
N THR A 105 1.31 5.09 -9.21
CA THR A 105 0.98 6.20 -8.31
C THR A 105 0.52 5.65 -6.98
N VAL A 106 1.11 6.13 -5.88
CA VAL A 106 0.67 5.80 -4.52
C VAL A 106 -0.22 6.93 -4.01
N GLN A 107 -1.44 6.58 -3.61
CA GLN A 107 -2.43 7.53 -3.10
C GLN A 107 -2.39 7.63 -1.57
N PRO A 108 -2.87 8.75 -0.99
CA PRO A 108 -2.92 8.94 0.47
C PRO A 108 -3.79 7.92 1.21
N ASN A 109 -4.68 7.21 0.52
CA ASN A 109 -5.55 6.18 1.07
C ASN A 109 -4.91 4.77 1.11
N PHE A 110 -3.59 4.67 0.89
CA PHE A 110 -2.84 3.41 0.84
C PHE A 110 -3.11 2.54 -0.39
N GLU A 111 -3.70 3.11 -1.44
CA GLU A 111 -3.89 2.43 -2.72
C GLU A 111 -2.74 2.76 -3.69
N ILE A 112 -2.24 1.74 -4.35
CA ILE A 112 -1.24 1.82 -5.41
C ILE A 112 -1.99 1.59 -6.72
N HIS A 113 -1.99 2.62 -7.56
CA HIS A 113 -2.57 2.58 -8.88
C HIS A 113 -1.47 2.25 -9.87
N VAL A 114 -1.60 1.11 -10.54
CA VAL A 114 -0.74 0.69 -11.63
C VAL A 114 -1.53 0.85 -12.93
N GLU A 115 -1.27 1.95 -13.63
CA GLU A 115 -1.82 2.21 -14.96
C GLU A 115 -0.89 1.55 -15.99
N SER A 116 -1.36 0.50 -16.66
CA SER A 116 -0.58 -0.11 -17.73
C SER A 116 -1.47 -0.71 -18.80
N GLU A 117 -1.10 -0.48 -20.05
CA GLU A 117 -1.71 -1.18 -21.18
C GLU A 117 -1.36 -2.66 -21.19
N PHE A 118 -0.31 -3.10 -20.50
CA PHE A 118 0.13 -4.49 -20.45
C PHE A 118 0.25 -4.97 -19.02
N TYR A 119 -0.01 -6.25 -18.76
CA TYR A 119 0.16 -6.77 -17.42
C TYR A 119 1.65 -6.75 -17.02
N ALA A 120 1.99 -5.87 -16.06
CA ALA A 120 3.38 -5.63 -15.64
C ALA A 120 3.86 -6.70 -14.64
N ALA A 121 4.10 -7.91 -15.12
CA ALA A 121 4.40 -9.08 -14.27
C ALA A 121 5.53 -8.85 -13.26
N GLY A 122 6.65 -8.25 -13.67
CA GLY A 122 7.78 -7.98 -12.75
C GLY A 122 7.47 -6.95 -11.67
N LEU A 123 6.65 -5.94 -12.01
CA LEU A 123 6.17 -4.96 -11.03
C LEU A 123 5.22 -5.61 -10.04
N MET A 124 4.30 -6.45 -10.53
CA MET A 124 3.34 -7.16 -9.69
C MET A 124 4.03 -8.14 -8.73
N ASP A 125 5.07 -8.85 -9.18
CA ASP A 125 5.85 -9.74 -8.32
C ASP A 125 6.51 -8.99 -7.15
N THR A 126 6.86 -7.72 -7.38
CA THR A 126 7.42 -6.84 -6.34
C THR A 126 6.34 -6.29 -5.40
N LEU A 127 5.15 -5.97 -5.91
CA LEU A 127 4.09 -5.29 -5.15
C LEU A 127 3.11 -6.24 -4.44
N MET A 128 2.78 -7.40 -5.02
CA MET A 128 1.83 -8.37 -4.44
C MET A 128 2.24 -8.90 -3.05
N PRO A 129 3.54 -9.05 -2.70
CA PRO A 129 3.93 -9.41 -1.33
C PRO A 129 3.65 -8.32 -0.28
N LEU A 130 3.39 -7.09 -0.72
CA LEU A 130 3.17 -5.92 0.13
C LEU A 130 1.71 -5.45 0.15
N ALA A 131 0.93 -5.83 -0.87
CA ALA A 131 -0.39 -5.29 -1.13
C ALA A 131 -1.34 -6.34 -1.73
N GLU A 132 -2.63 -6.21 -1.40
CA GLU A 132 -3.69 -7.06 -1.95
C GLU A 132 -4.34 -6.42 -3.19
N PRO A 133 -4.59 -7.17 -4.28
CA PRO A 133 -5.32 -6.65 -5.43
C PRO A 133 -6.79 -6.41 -5.11
N VAL A 134 -7.25 -5.17 -5.30
CA VAL A 134 -8.65 -4.77 -5.19
C VAL A 134 -9.35 -4.93 -6.54
N THR A 135 -8.71 -4.47 -7.61
CA THR A 135 -9.24 -4.53 -8.98
C THR A 135 -8.13 -4.87 -9.96
N GLN A 136 -8.40 -5.74 -10.93
CA GLN A 136 -7.47 -6.18 -11.96
C GLN A 136 -8.08 -5.92 -13.35
N ASP A 137 -7.98 -4.66 -13.80
CA ASP A 137 -8.37 -4.24 -15.15
C ASP A 137 -7.19 -3.51 -15.82
N THR A 138 -7.47 -2.58 -16.74
CA THR A 138 -6.48 -1.67 -17.35
C THR A 138 -5.73 -0.82 -16.31
N VAL A 139 -6.39 -0.53 -15.19
CA VAL A 139 -5.75 0.04 -14.00
C VAL A 139 -5.85 -1.01 -12.91
N THR A 140 -4.71 -1.53 -12.48
CA THR A 140 -4.68 -2.42 -11.32
C THR A 140 -4.58 -1.57 -10.07
N ILE A 141 -5.50 -1.78 -9.14
CA ILE A 141 -5.50 -1.11 -7.84
C ILE A 141 -5.07 -2.14 -6.81
N LEU A 142 -3.96 -1.86 -6.12
CA LEU A 142 -3.43 -2.67 -5.04
C LEU A 142 -3.56 -1.89 -3.74
N LYS A 143 -3.99 -2.52 -2.66
CA LYS A 143 -4.11 -1.88 -1.36
C LYS A 143 -3.00 -2.36 -0.44
N LEU A 144 -2.18 -1.43 0.05
CA LEU A 144 -1.13 -1.76 1.02
C LEU A 144 -1.76 -2.27 2.31
N GLU A 145 -1.29 -3.43 2.76
CA GLU A 145 -1.77 -4.05 3.99
C GLU A 145 -0.67 -4.10 5.04
N LYS A 146 -0.97 -3.59 6.24
CA LYS A 146 -0.04 -3.61 7.37
C LYS A 146 0.54 -5.00 7.64
N LYS A 147 -0.31 -6.04 7.63
CA LYS A 147 0.10 -7.43 7.91
C LYS A 147 1.11 -7.94 6.89
N GLN A 148 0.89 -7.67 5.61
CA GLN A 148 1.74 -8.13 4.51
C GLN A 148 3.09 -7.42 4.57
N VAL A 149 3.07 -6.08 4.72
CA VAL A 149 4.29 -5.28 4.89
C VAL A 149 5.12 -5.76 6.08
N THR A 150 4.51 -5.97 7.26
CA THR A 150 5.25 -6.47 8.44
C THR A 150 5.76 -7.89 8.26
N THR A 151 5.02 -8.76 7.57
CA THR A 151 5.45 -10.14 7.30
C THR A 151 6.65 -10.15 6.36
N ARG A 152 6.63 -9.26 5.36
CA ARG A 152 7.73 -9.15 4.39
C ARG A 152 8.98 -8.54 5.03
N LEU A 153 8.83 -7.51 5.86
CA LEU A 153 9.92 -6.94 6.65
C LEU A 153 10.55 -7.97 7.61
N ALA A 154 9.74 -8.84 8.23
CA ALA A 154 10.24 -9.91 9.09
C ALA A 154 11.01 -11.02 8.33
N GLN A 155 10.87 -11.11 7.00
CA GLN A 155 11.62 -12.05 6.16
C GLN A 155 12.90 -11.43 5.60
N ASP A 156 12.95 -10.11 5.44
CA ASP A 156 14.06 -9.38 4.85
C ASP A 156 14.33 -8.09 5.64
N ASP A 157 15.24 -8.19 6.61
CA ASP A 157 15.64 -7.09 7.49
C ASP A 157 16.28 -5.90 6.74
N LYS A 158 16.68 -6.06 5.48
CA LYS A 158 17.30 -5.00 4.67
C LYS A 158 16.31 -4.29 3.75
N LEU A 159 15.06 -4.74 3.71
CA LEU A 159 14.07 -4.19 2.80
C LEU A 159 13.57 -2.82 3.29
N ASP A 160 13.91 -1.77 2.56
CA ASP A 160 13.31 -0.45 2.73
C ASP A 160 12.09 -0.31 1.80
N VAL A 161 10.90 -0.48 2.37
CA VAL A 161 9.62 -0.43 1.65
C VAL A 161 9.33 1.00 1.14
N VAL A 162 9.76 2.03 1.86
CA VAL A 162 9.54 3.42 1.46
C VAL A 162 10.42 3.75 0.26
N ALA A 163 11.70 3.39 0.30
CA ALA A 163 12.61 3.59 -0.83
C ALA A 163 12.18 2.79 -2.07
N LEU A 164 11.70 1.56 -1.88
CA LEU A 164 11.17 0.72 -2.95
C LEU A 164 9.97 1.40 -3.64
N LEU A 165 8.96 1.81 -2.86
CA LEU A 165 7.77 2.47 -3.40
C LEU A 165 8.09 3.83 -4.03
N ALA A 166 9.05 4.56 -3.47
CA ALA A 166 9.50 5.84 -4.03
C ALA A 166 10.23 5.65 -5.38
N ALA A 167 11.00 4.57 -5.54
CA ALA A 167 11.67 4.23 -6.80
C ALA A 167 10.69 3.79 -7.89
N LEU A 168 9.60 3.11 -7.51
CA LEU A 168 8.58 2.64 -8.43
C LEU A 168 7.56 3.72 -8.80
N SER A 169 7.24 4.62 -7.87
CA SER A 169 6.24 5.68 -8.05
C SER A 169 6.76 6.78 -8.96
N HIS A 170 5.91 7.25 -9.86
CA HIS A 170 6.20 8.43 -10.69
C HIS A 170 6.11 9.74 -9.90
N ASN A 171 5.29 9.75 -8.85
CA ASN A 171 5.06 10.91 -7.99
C ASN A 171 5.71 10.71 -6.61
N PRO A 172 6.09 11.79 -5.91
CA PRO A 172 6.55 11.68 -4.53
C PRO A 172 5.46 11.03 -3.66
N LEU A 173 5.88 10.14 -2.77
CA LEU A 173 4.97 9.45 -1.87
C LEU A 173 4.24 10.45 -0.95
N PRO A 174 2.94 10.26 -0.69
CA PRO A 174 2.22 11.05 0.29
C PRO A 174 2.85 10.95 1.69
N ALA A 175 3.01 12.09 2.38
CA ALA A 175 3.68 12.15 3.67
C ALA A 175 3.02 11.27 4.76
N ASN A 176 1.70 11.08 4.66
CA ASN A 176 0.96 10.21 5.58
C ASN A 176 1.26 8.72 5.34
N VAL A 177 1.48 8.31 4.09
CA VAL A 177 1.84 6.93 3.75
C VAL A 177 3.25 6.62 4.23
N VAL A 178 4.19 7.55 4.04
CA VAL A 178 5.58 7.41 4.53
C VAL A 178 5.60 7.24 6.06
N ALA A 179 4.92 8.13 6.79
CA ALA A 179 4.90 8.07 8.26
C ALA A 179 4.32 6.75 8.81
N GLU A 180 3.31 6.20 8.13
CA GLU A 180 2.68 4.94 8.53
C GLU A 180 3.52 3.72 8.15
N LEU A 181 4.17 3.72 6.98
CA LEU A 181 5.12 2.67 6.61
C LEU A 181 6.32 2.64 7.56
N ASP A 182 6.84 3.80 7.95
CA ASP A 182 7.88 3.92 8.97
C ASP A 182 7.39 3.35 10.31
N GLU A 183 6.16 3.65 10.74
CA GLU A 183 5.58 3.07 11.95
C GLU A 183 5.43 1.54 11.85
N TRP A 184 5.04 1.02 10.69
CA TRP A 184 4.92 -0.42 10.48
C TRP A 184 6.28 -1.11 10.46
N SER A 185 7.32 -0.44 9.95
CA SER A 185 8.70 -0.93 10.04
C SER A 185 9.24 -0.91 11.48
N GLY A 186 8.92 0.12 12.25
CA GLY A 186 9.24 0.18 13.68
C GLY A 186 8.54 -0.89 14.52
N HIS A 187 7.41 -1.43 14.05
CA HIS A 187 6.77 -2.60 14.67
C HIS A 187 7.45 -3.92 14.31
N ALA A 188 8.22 -3.96 13.22
CA ALA A 188 9.01 -5.12 12.81
C ALA A 188 10.41 -5.14 13.45
N GLU A 189 10.84 -4.07 14.14
CA GLU A 189 12.13 -4.01 14.84
C GLU A 189 12.30 -5.22 15.76
N ALA A 190 13.33 -5.99 15.43
CA ALA A 190 13.52 -7.38 15.77
C ALA A 190 13.65 -7.65 17.28
N PHE A 191 12.92 -8.66 17.76
CA PHE A 191 13.28 -9.32 19.00
C PHE A 191 14.60 -10.08 18.79
N THR A 192 15.65 -9.73 19.52
CA THR A 192 16.85 -10.58 19.58
C THR A 192 16.60 -11.71 20.56
N LEU A 193 16.29 -12.91 20.06
CA LEU A 193 16.14 -14.10 20.90
C LEU A 193 17.52 -14.65 21.28
N TYR A 194 17.90 -14.44 22.53
CA TYR A 194 19.13 -15.01 23.09
C TYR A 194 18.88 -16.45 23.57
N THR A 195 19.42 -17.45 22.87
CA THR A 195 19.35 -18.87 23.28
C THR A 195 20.63 -19.29 24.02
N GLY A 196 20.49 -19.90 25.21
CA GLY A 196 21.63 -20.34 26.02
C GLY A 196 22.36 -19.23 26.79
N PHE A 197 21.76 -18.05 26.90
CA PHE A 197 22.25 -16.93 27.71
C PHE A 197 21.59 -16.91 29.09
N GLY A 198 22.24 -16.27 30.05
CA GLY A 198 21.68 -16.01 31.38
C GLY A 198 21.46 -14.52 31.62
N LEU A 199 20.53 -14.20 32.51
CA LEU A 199 20.34 -12.86 33.02
C LEU A 199 21.15 -12.71 34.32
N LEU A 200 22.08 -11.77 34.34
CA LEU A 200 22.85 -11.42 35.53
C LEU A 200 22.31 -10.10 36.09
N GLU A 201 21.80 -10.18 37.32
CA GLU A 201 21.42 -9.02 38.12
C GLU A 201 22.40 -8.83 39.28
N GLY A 202 23.04 -7.67 39.36
CA GLY A 202 23.98 -7.38 40.44
C GLY A 202 24.56 -5.98 40.35
N LYS A 203 24.94 -5.40 41.49
CA LYS A 203 25.68 -4.14 41.51
C LYS A 203 27.05 -4.35 40.84
N PRO A 204 27.55 -3.39 40.06
CA PRO A 204 28.93 -3.46 39.59
C PRO A 204 29.85 -3.64 40.79
N VAL A 205 30.82 -4.56 40.69
CA VAL A 205 31.83 -4.77 41.72
C VAL A 205 32.80 -3.59 41.62
N THR A 206 32.40 -2.44 42.15
CA THR A 206 33.29 -1.31 42.32
C THR A 206 34.21 -1.64 43.47
N ALA A 207 35.52 -1.63 43.20
CA ALA A 207 36.54 -1.56 44.26
C ALA A 207 36.09 -0.51 45.28
N LYS A 208 36.12 -0.87 46.57
CA LYS A 208 35.68 -0.01 47.68
C LYS A 208 36.21 1.42 47.44
N ALA A 209 35.31 2.37 47.20
CA ALA A 209 35.64 3.77 47.42
C ALA A 209 35.76 3.96 48.93
N SER A 210 36.96 3.78 49.47
CA SER A 210 37.29 4.06 50.86
C SER A 210 37.20 5.57 51.10
N LYS A 211 36.00 6.06 51.40
CA LYS A 211 35.84 7.16 52.36
C LYS A 211 35.60 6.49 53.71
N ASP A 212 36.43 6.85 54.67
CA ASP A 212 36.39 6.44 56.08
C ASP A 212 37.30 5.24 56.45
N ALA A 213 38.61 5.51 56.57
CA ALA A 213 39.47 4.90 57.58
C ALA A 213 40.77 5.70 57.73
N SER A 214 40.86 6.46 58.83
CA SER A 214 42.12 6.91 59.39
C SER A 214 42.86 5.72 60.01
N ALA A 215 44.19 5.74 59.86
CA ALA A 215 45.20 5.08 60.69
C ALA A 215 45.32 3.53 60.64
N ALA A 216 46.48 3.12 60.14
CA ALA A 216 47.38 2.07 60.62
C ALA A 216 46.92 0.59 60.64
N ASP A 217 47.75 -0.23 59.98
CA ASP A 217 47.93 -1.68 60.05
C ASP A 217 46.90 -2.62 59.36
N ALA A 218 47.48 -3.55 58.57
CA ALA A 218 46.94 -4.78 57.94
C ALA A 218 46.67 -4.73 56.40
N PRO A 219 46.79 -5.89 55.70
CA PRO A 219 47.55 -5.98 54.45
C PRO A 219 46.75 -5.78 53.16
N VAL A 220 47.49 -5.34 52.14
CA VAL A 220 47.11 -5.15 50.75
C VAL A 220 46.92 -6.51 50.05
N THR A 221 45.69 -7.01 49.92
CA THR A 221 45.36 -8.09 48.95
C THR A 221 43.94 -8.10 48.38
N GLU A 222 43.02 -7.21 48.78
CA GLU A 222 41.61 -7.29 48.29
C GLU A 222 41.35 -6.63 46.92
N ASP A 223 42.25 -5.77 46.43
CA ASP A 223 41.96 -4.94 45.25
C ASP A 223 42.15 -5.66 43.90
N ALA A 224 42.91 -6.77 43.88
CA ALA A 224 43.21 -7.52 42.66
C ALA A 224 42.10 -8.50 42.27
N GLU A 225 41.35 -9.04 43.22
CA GLU A 225 40.33 -10.08 42.98
C GLU A 225 39.01 -9.47 42.49
N GLY A 226 38.57 -8.35 43.07
CA GLY A 226 37.38 -7.62 42.61
C GLY A 226 37.50 -7.14 41.16
N ASN A 227 38.70 -6.72 40.76
CA ASN A 227 38.97 -6.29 39.38
C ASN A 227 38.99 -7.48 38.39
N ARG A 228 39.52 -8.63 38.79
CA ARG A 228 39.52 -9.87 37.97
C ARG A 228 38.11 -10.39 37.72
N LEU A 229 37.24 -10.30 38.72
CA LEU A 229 35.86 -10.74 38.61
C LEU A 229 35.05 -9.80 37.69
N GLN A 230 35.22 -8.48 37.84
CA GLN A 230 34.54 -7.50 36.97
C GLN A 230 34.94 -7.69 35.50
N VAL A 231 36.23 -7.94 35.23
CA VAL A 231 36.72 -8.27 33.87
C VAL A 231 36.10 -9.57 33.35
N ALA A 232 35.90 -10.58 34.21
CA ALA A 232 35.25 -11.83 33.81
C ALA A 232 33.76 -11.63 33.47
N ILE A 233 33.06 -10.81 34.25
CA ILE A 233 31.65 -10.43 34.00
C ILE A 233 31.55 -9.64 32.70
N ASP A 234 32.42 -8.64 32.49
CA ASP A 234 32.42 -7.81 31.29
C ASP A 234 32.72 -8.64 30.04
N LYS A 235 33.67 -9.59 30.11
CA LYS A 235 33.98 -10.52 29.01
C LYS A 235 32.85 -11.50 28.70
N ALA A 236 32.04 -11.87 29.69
CA ALA A 236 30.88 -12.72 29.50
C ALA A 236 29.64 -11.93 29.04
N THR A 237 29.59 -10.61 29.26
CA THR A 237 28.46 -9.75 28.92
C THR A 237 28.35 -9.59 27.40
N VAL A 238 27.16 -9.88 26.87
CA VAL A 238 26.83 -9.67 25.45
C VAL A 238 26.01 -8.41 25.27
N GLU A 239 25.08 -8.14 26.19
CA GLU A 239 24.29 -6.92 26.17
C GLU A 239 24.08 -6.38 27.57
N ARG A 240 24.09 -5.04 27.70
CA ARG A 240 23.86 -4.35 28.97
C ARG A 240 22.52 -3.64 28.93
N ILE A 241 21.54 -4.20 29.63
CA ILE A 241 20.17 -3.66 29.70
C ILE A 241 20.12 -2.47 30.66
N SER A 242 20.84 -2.55 31.78
CA SER A 242 20.92 -1.47 32.77
C SER A 242 22.27 -1.52 33.53
N PRO A 243 22.57 -0.53 34.40
CA PRO A 243 23.77 -0.57 35.23
C PRO A 243 23.90 -1.85 36.07
N SER A 244 22.78 -2.43 36.51
CA SER A 244 22.68 -3.63 37.33
C SER A 244 22.26 -4.89 36.59
N LEU A 245 21.78 -4.78 35.34
CA LEU A 245 21.19 -5.89 34.60
C LEU A 245 21.92 -6.14 33.28
N ARG A 246 22.39 -7.38 33.08
CA ARG A 246 23.22 -7.77 31.94
C ARG A 246 22.81 -9.12 31.38
N ILE A 247 22.88 -9.27 30.07
CA ILE A 247 22.78 -10.56 29.38
C ILE A 247 24.19 -11.13 29.28
N VAL A 248 24.40 -12.33 29.83
CA VAL A 248 25.70 -12.99 29.84
C VAL A 248 25.68 -14.29 29.03
N SER A 249 26.74 -14.48 28.25
CA SER A 249 27.02 -15.74 27.57
C SER A 249 27.56 -16.77 28.55
N ARG A 250 27.14 -18.04 28.39
CA ARG A 250 27.64 -19.20 29.17
C ARG A 250 27.47 -19.01 30.69
N PRO A 251 26.25 -18.82 31.20
CA PRO A 251 25.98 -18.49 32.61
C PRO A 251 26.58 -19.50 33.61
N ALA A 252 26.56 -20.80 33.29
CA ALA A 252 27.13 -21.84 34.15
C ALA A 252 28.65 -21.67 34.40
N LYS A 253 29.40 -21.22 33.39
CA LYS A 253 30.85 -20.97 33.54
C LYS A 253 31.13 -19.71 34.35
N LEU A 254 30.28 -18.69 34.22
CA LEU A 254 30.40 -17.47 35.00
C LEU A 254 30.07 -17.74 36.47
N PHE A 255 29.03 -18.53 36.73
CA PHE A 255 28.62 -18.95 38.07
C PHE A 255 29.74 -19.70 38.82
N ALA A 256 30.31 -20.75 38.22
CA ALA A 256 31.40 -21.51 38.82
C ALA A 256 32.64 -20.65 39.11
N ARG A 257 32.86 -19.59 38.32
CA ARG A 257 33.95 -18.65 38.54
C ARG A 257 33.65 -17.68 39.68
N MET A 258 32.41 -17.19 39.79
CA MET A 258 31.96 -16.37 40.90
C MET A 258 32.05 -17.12 42.24
N GLU A 259 31.69 -18.41 42.28
CA GLU A 259 31.85 -19.25 43.47
C GLU A 259 33.33 -19.42 43.85
N LYS A 260 34.20 -19.64 42.86
CA LYS A 260 35.65 -19.78 43.09
C LYS A 260 36.29 -18.50 43.61
N ASP A 261 35.79 -17.35 43.18
CA ASP A 261 36.25 -16.02 43.61
C ASP A 261 35.54 -15.55 44.91
N GLY A 262 34.87 -16.46 45.63
CA GLY A 262 34.33 -16.20 46.98
C GLY A 262 33.02 -15.40 47.03
N GLN A 263 32.35 -15.20 45.89
CA GLN A 263 31.01 -14.60 45.87
C GLN A 263 29.95 -15.63 46.24
N ILE A 264 28.76 -15.15 46.63
CA ILE A 264 27.57 -15.98 46.86
C ILE A 264 26.56 -15.72 45.73
N PRO A 265 26.80 -16.21 44.50
CA PRO A 265 25.86 -16.06 43.41
C PRO A 265 24.62 -16.94 43.64
N LEU A 266 23.44 -16.43 43.26
CA LEU A 266 22.21 -17.23 43.17
C LEU A 266 21.98 -17.58 41.69
N LEU A 267 22.05 -18.88 41.36
CA LEU A 267 21.69 -19.37 40.03
C LEU A 267 20.26 -19.89 40.05
N ILE A 268 19.37 -19.16 39.39
CA ILE A 268 17.99 -19.59 39.17
C ILE A 268 17.95 -20.24 37.79
N THR A 269 17.77 -21.56 37.75
CA THR A 269 17.53 -22.31 36.51
C THR A 269 16.05 -22.67 36.40
N HIS A 270 15.46 -22.46 35.23
CA HIS A 270 14.15 -23.02 34.92
C HIS A 270 14.32 -24.45 34.39
N GLY A 271 13.41 -25.37 34.75
CA GLY A 271 13.43 -26.72 34.20
C GLY A 271 13.16 -26.68 32.69
N GLU A 272 13.85 -27.54 31.92
CA GLU A 272 13.79 -27.57 30.45
C GLU A 272 12.36 -27.71 29.88
N ALA A 273 11.42 -28.24 30.66
CA ALA A 273 10.03 -28.41 30.28
C ALA A 273 9.09 -27.23 30.63
N ALA A 274 9.57 -26.20 31.34
CA ALA A 274 8.72 -25.09 31.80
C ALA A 274 8.42 -24.06 30.69
N PHE A 275 9.26 -24.01 29.65
CA PHE A 275 9.12 -23.09 28.52
C PHE A 275 9.33 -23.84 27.21
N SER A 276 8.23 -24.26 26.58
CA SER A 276 8.27 -24.74 25.19
C SER A 276 8.61 -23.58 24.26
N ALA A 277 9.43 -23.84 23.25
CA ALA A 277 9.63 -22.87 22.17
C ALA A 277 8.27 -22.43 21.63
N PRO A 278 8.04 -21.12 21.42
CA PRO A 278 6.80 -20.65 20.85
C PRO A 278 6.59 -21.34 19.49
N PRO A 279 5.35 -21.76 19.14
CA PRO A 279 5.12 -22.39 17.86
C PRO A 279 5.57 -21.46 16.73
N ALA A 280 6.01 -22.01 15.59
CA ALA A 280 6.63 -21.27 14.49
C ALA A 280 5.78 -20.10 13.91
N ARG A 281 4.50 -19.98 14.32
CA ARG A 281 3.56 -18.94 13.92
C ARG A 281 3.09 -18.04 15.07
N ALA A 282 3.68 -18.16 16.25
CA ALA A 282 3.31 -17.32 17.40
C ALA A 282 3.81 -15.89 17.19
N VAL A 283 2.89 -14.93 17.26
CA VAL A 283 3.18 -13.50 17.19
C VAL A 283 2.84 -12.88 18.54
N THR A 284 3.84 -12.39 19.25
CA THR A 284 3.67 -11.68 20.53
C THR A 284 3.26 -10.24 20.25
N VAL A 285 2.07 -9.84 20.71
CA VAL A 285 1.57 -8.46 20.57
C VAL A 285 1.68 -7.77 21.93
N PHE A 286 2.63 -6.87 22.08
CA PHE A 286 2.65 -5.93 23.20
C PHE A 286 2.03 -4.59 22.78
N ARG A 287 1.03 -4.14 23.53
CA ARG A 287 0.62 -2.73 23.49
C ARG A 287 1.74 -1.93 24.13
N LYS A 288 2.44 -1.09 23.36
CA LYS A 288 3.45 -0.18 23.91
C LYS A 288 2.79 0.67 25.00
N ALA A 289 3.39 0.71 26.19
CA ALA A 289 3.13 1.82 27.10
C ALA A 289 3.49 3.09 26.34
N ALA A 290 2.60 4.08 26.36
CA ALA A 290 2.76 5.31 25.59
C ALA A 290 4.12 5.93 25.90
N ILE A 291 5.05 5.84 24.94
CA ILE A 291 6.27 6.64 24.99
C ILE A 291 5.77 8.08 24.95
N ALA A 292 6.05 8.84 26.01
CA ALA A 292 5.73 10.25 26.06
C ALA A 292 6.37 10.91 24.83
N ARG A 293 5.51 11.29 23.88
CA ARG A 293 5.95 12.02 22.68
C ARG A 293 6.79 13.20 23.15
N PRO A 294 7.96 13.48 22.55
CA PRO A 294 8.63 14.74 22.77
C PRO A 294 7.61 15.86 22.51
N ALA A 295 7.49 16.79 23.46
CA ALA A 295 6.47 17.82 23.43
C ALA A 295 6.51 18.53 22.08
N LYS A 296 5.48 18.32 21.25
CA LYS A 296 5.31 19.08 20.01
C LYS A 296 5.43 20.56 20.38
N GLN A 297 6.38 21.26 19.78
CA GLN A 297 6.46 22.71 19.91
C GLN A 297 5.07 23.28 19.62
N LYS A 298 4.47 23.93 20.63
CA LYS A 298 3.14 24.51 20.51
C LYS A 298 3.22 25.53 19.37
N ARG A 299 2.55 25.23 18.26
CA ARG A 299 2.38 26.18 17.16
C ARG A 299 1.73 27.44 17.75
N LYS A 300 2.23 28.61 17.37
CA LYS A 300 1.64 29.88 17.80
C LYS A 300 0.17 29.89 17.39
N SER A 301 -0.73 29.99 18.38
CA SER A 301 -2.14 30.26 18.13
C SER A 301 -2.26 31.63 17.49
N VAL A 302 -2.92 31.71 16.34
CA VAL A 302 -3.27 32.98 15.69
C VAL A 302 -4.78 33.02 15.67
N ASP A 303 -5.36 34.00 16.36
CA ASP A 303 -6.79 34.22 16.35
C ASP A 303 -7.14 34.97 15.07
N LEU A 304 -7.88 34.30 14.19
CA LEU A 304 -8.41 34.89 12.96
C LEU A 304 -9.83 35.36 13.23
N THR A 305 -10.09 36.65 13.07
CA THR A 305 -11.44 37.21 13.09
C THR A 305 -12.03 37.15 11.68
N ARG A 306 -13.17 36.47 11.55
CA ARG A 306 -13.93 36.39 10.30
C ARG A 306 -15.09 37.38 10.35
N GLU A 307 -15.07 38.37 9.46
CA GLU A 307 -16.20 39.27 9.23
C GLU A 307 -16.97 38.84 7.98
N THR A 308 -18.30 38.89 8.03
CA THR A 308 -19.19 38.52 6.91
C THR A 308 -20.00 39.74 6.49
N HIS A 309 -19.88 40.13 5.23
CA HIS A 309 -20.62 41.24 4.63
C HIS A 309 -21.80 40.72 3.80
N ILE A 310 -22.92 41.43 3.88
CA ILE A 310 -24.13 41.19 3.09
C ILE A 310 -24.23 42.34 2.08
N VAL A 311 -24.47 42.02 0.81
CA VAL A 311 -24.64 43.00 -0.26
C VAL A 311 -26.07 42.92 -0.79
N LEU A 312 -26.83 44.00 -0.65
CA LEU A 312 -28.18 44.11 -1.20
C LEU A 312 -28.15 44.85 -2.53
N HIS A 313 -28.84 44.30 -3.52
CA HIS A 313 -29.03 44.90 -4.84
C HIS A 313 -30.42 45.53 -4.93
N PHE A 314 -30.47 46.82 -5.26
CA PHE A 314 -31.73 47.57 -5.30
C PHE A 314 -32.22 47.78 -6.75
N PRO A 315 -33.51 47.57 -7.02
CA PRO A 315 -34.09 47.79 -8.35
C PRO A 315 -34.23 49.28 -8.70
N SER A 316 -34.38 50.17 -7.72
CA SER A 316 -34.50 51.63 -7.91
C SER A 316 -33.51 52.40 -7.04
N ALA A 317 -33.08 53.56 -7.54
CA ALA A 317 -32.17 54.46 -6.82
C ALA A 317 -32.84 55.10 -5.60
N ASP A 318 -34.13 55.41 -5.68
CA ASP A 318 -34.89 56.02 -4.59
C ASP A 318 -35.02 55.07 -3.40
N LEU A 319 -35.31 53.78 -3.66
CA LEU A 319 -35.38 52.76 -2.61
C LEU A 319 -34.00 52.55 -1.95
N MET A 320 -32.92 52.58 -2.74
CA MET A 320 -31.56 52.50 -2.20
C MET A 320 -31.25 53.68 -1.28
N GLU A 321 -31.63 54.92 -1.64
CA GLU A 321 -31.40 56.09 -0.81
C GLU A 321 -32.21 56.05 0.51
N ILE A 322 -33.45 55.54 0.48
CA ILE A 322 -34.24 55.30 1.70
C ILE A 322 -33.52 54.34 2.66
N PHE A 323 -32.98 53.22 2.13
CA PHE A 323 -32.24 52.25 2.94
C PHE A 323 -30.90 52.82 3.44
N ARG A 324 -30.21 53.62 2.62
CA ARG A 324 -28.97 54.31 3.03
C ARG A 324 -29.24 55.27 4.20
N GLU A 325 -30.30 56.07 4.13
CA GLU A 325 -30.67 56.99 5.20
C GLU A 325 -31.07 56.25 6.47
N GLY A 326 -31.87 55.18 6.34
CA GLY A 326 -32.26 54.34 7.47
C GLY A 326 -31.07 53.73 8.20
N LEU A 327 -30.11 53.17 7.46
CA LEU A 327 -28.87 52.61 8.02
C LEU A 327 -27.99 53.68 8.67
N SER A 328 -27.92 54.87 8.05
CA SER A 328 -27.16 56.00 8.60
C SER A 328 -27.75 56.46 9.93
N ARG A 329 -29.09 56.50 10.07
CA ARG A 329 -29.78 56.81 11.34
C ARG A 329 -29.54 55.74 12.40
N ALA A 330 -29.41 54.47 11.99
CA ALA A 330 -29.07 53.35 12.88
C ALA A 330 -27.58 53.26 13.24
N ARG A 331 -26.74 54.23 12.81
CA ARG A 331 -25.28 54.23 13.01
C ARG A 331 -24.54 53.03 12.40
N CYS A 332 -25.14 52.37 11.41
CA CYS A 332 -24.41 51.45 10.54
C CYS A 332 -23.82 52.28 9.40
N ALA A 333 -22.52 52.12 9.14
CA ALA A 333 -21.84 52.77 8.01
C ALA A 333 -21.81 51.79 6.83
N PRO A 334 -22.82 51.81 5.93
CA PRO A 334 -22.80 50.95 4.76
C PRO A 334 -21.81 51.48 3.72
N GLU A 335 -21.22 50.56 2.97
CA GLU A 335 -20.52 50.87 1.72
C GLU A 335 -21.56 50.91 0.59
N VAL A 336 -21.68 52.06 -0.08
CA VAL A 336 -22.73 52.32 -1.08
C VAL A 336 -22.11 52.52 -2.45
N ASP A 337 -22.48 51.67 -3.40
CA ASP A 337 -22.14 51.83 -4.81
C ASP A 337 -23.38 52.29 -5.58
N ARG A 338 -23.39 53.58 -5.95
CA ARG A 338 -24.49 54.21 -6.69
C ARG A 338 -24.57 53.76 -8.14
N GLN A 339 -23.47 53.33 -8.75
CA GLN A 339 -23.46 52.87 -10.13
C GLN A 339 -24.10 51.48 -10.23
N ARG A 340 -23.78 50.60 -9.28
CA ARG A 340 -24.32 49.23 -9.21
C ARG A 340 -25.63 49.12 -8.45
N ARG A 341 -26.07 50.22 -7.81
CA ARG A 341 -27.24 50.28 -6.93
C ARG A 341 -27.18 49.23 -5.82
N THR A 342 -26.05 49.20 -5.12
CA THR A 342 -25.79 48.23 -4.05
C THR A 342 -25.41 48.88 -2.74
N ILE A 343 -25.87 48.26 -1.65
CA ILE A 343 -25.48 48.61 -0.28
C ILE A 343 -24.86 47.37 0.36
N SER A 344 -23.61 47.49 0.81
CA SER A 344 -22.86 46.47 1.53
C SER A 344 -22.77 46.84 3.02
N PHE A 345 -23.08 45.91 3.90
CA PHE A 345 -23.04 46.12 5.36
C PHE A 345 -22.64 44.83 6.09
N PRO A 346 -22.05 44.92 7.29
CA PRO A 346 -21.70 43.76 8.10
C PRO A 346 -22.96 43.05 8.60
N LYS A 347 -22.92 41.72 8.70
CA LYS A 347 -24.07 40.90 9.15
C LYS A 347 -24.64 41.36 10.50
N SER A 348 -23.84 41.97 11.37
CA SER A 348 -24.33 42.56 12.63
C SER A 348 -25.41 43.63 12.45
N CYS A 349 -25.49 44.30 11.29
CA CYS A 349 -26.48 45.32 10.97
C CYS A 349 -27.77 44.78 10.32
N GLU A 350 -27.92 43.46 10.16
CA GLU A 350 -29.08 42.82 9.52
C GLU A 350 -30.39 43.11 10.27
N GLY A 351 -30.36 43.25 11.60
CA GLY A 351 -31.53 43.64 12.39
C GLY A 351 -32.12 44.98 11.96
N HIS A 352 -31.26 45.98 11.74
CA HIS A 352 -31.69 47.32 11.33
C HIS A 352 -32.29 47.34 9.92
N ILE A 353 -31.83 46.46 9.03
CA ILE A 353 -32.44 46.28 7.71
C ILE A 353 -33.87 45.77 7.82
N ASN A 354 -34.11 44.78 8.70
CA ASN A 354 -35.45 44.26 8.94
C ASN A 354 -36.39 45.31 9.54
N ASP A 355 -35.88 46.19 10.40
CA ASP A 355 -36.63 47.32 10.95
C ASP A 355 -37.02 48.33 9.85
N ILE A 356 -36.09 48.66 8.95
CA ILE A 356 -36.34 49.54 7.79
C ILE A 356 -37.38 48.91 6.86
N ILE A 357 -37.24 47.62 6.54
CA ILE A 357 -38.23 46.87 5.74
C ILE A 357 -39.59 46.90 6.42
N GLY A 358 -39.63 46.72 7.75
CA GLY A 358 -40.83 46.82 8.57
C GLY A 358 -41.55 48.16 8.41
N SER A 359 -40.81 49.26 8.45
CA SER A 359 -41.36 50.61 8.28
C SER A 359 -41.88 50.92 6.87
N LEU A 360 -41.41 50.16 5.86
CA LEU A 360 -41.79 50.34 4.45
C LEU A 360 -42.90 49.38 3.99
N LYS A 361 -43.44 48.53 4.88
CA LYS A 361 -44.45 47.51 4.53
C LYS A 361 -45.75 48.09 3.99
N ASP A 362 -46.11 49.30 4.40
CA ASP A 362 -47.35 49.94 3.97
C ASP A 362 -47.28 50.48 2.53
N GLU A 363 -46.06 50.73 2.02
CA GLU A 363 -45.81 51.33 0.70
C GLU A 363 -45.18 50.31 -0.29
N TYR A 364 -44.42 49.33 0.21
CA TYR A 364 -43.67 48.38 -0.63
C TYR A 364 -43.85 46.93 -0.18
N ARG A 365 -44.03 46.03 -1.14
CA ARG A 365 -43.92 44.57 -0.92
C ARG A 365 -42.50 44.11 -1.22
N ILE A 366 -41.63 44.14 -0.22
CA ILE A 366 -40.21 43.79 -0.34
C ILE A 366 -40.03 42.27 -0.16
N ARG A 367 -39.32 41.62 -1.09
CA ARG A 367 -38.83 40.23 -0.97
C ARG A 367 -37.32 40.25 -1.21
N ILE A 368 -36.56 39.60 -0.32
CA ILE A 368 -35.12 39.40 -0.48
C ILE A 368 -34.92 38.01 -1.05
N GLU A 369 -34.25 37.92 -2.19
CA GLU A 369 -33.86 36.65 -2.82
C GLU A 369 -32.35 36.50 -2.71
N ASP A 370 -31.90 35.35 -2.22
CA ASP A 370 -30.47 35.03 -2.15
C ASP A 370 -29.98 34.71 -3.57
N LYS A 371 -29.02 35.50 -4.05
CA LYS A 371 -28.38 35.25 -5.34
C LYS A 371 -27.43 34.06 -5.19
N GLN A 372 -27.79 32.92 -5.79
CA GLN A 372 -26.93 31.73 -5.85
C GLN A 372 -25.66 31.96 -6.68
#